data_AF-A0A7W8QL78-F1
#
_entry.id   AF-A0A7W8QL78-F1
#
_cell.length_a   1.000
_cell.length_b   1.000
_cell.length_c   1.000
_cell.angle_alpha   90.00
_cell.angle_beta   90.00
_cell.angle_gamma   90.00
#
_symmetry.space_group_name_H-M   'P 1'
#
loop_
_entity.id
_entity.type
_entity.pdbx_description
1 polymer ?
#
loop_
_entity_poly.entity_id
_entity_poly.type
_entity_poly.pdbx_seq_one_letter_code
_entity_poly.pdbx_strand_id
1 'polypeptide(L)'
;MAEESRGARDEALGRLVAEGVITRDQAAAVGAALEAAEARPGVRWAEAVGYVGGALVLAAVAVFMATAWDAITPVGRSLLLAALVPVLAVAGAVMAGGIRALRPGTEVPTVRRRIGGTLFALAAVAASLAVGVWLDDLVDSYDDLTPQIAASAVGLVAAAGGYTALRSAPGLVAAWGMSAFLVGSAAWETAYRLTGAIEDYEAPGYAFAQDVMVNATGLSLAALGALWAGLAFAGVVRERGTAVGLGAATAFTGAEFLTEPFNHLGVLLLAAALFSGHVLWRSRPGAGRGPGAALVFGIIAVTVGIPQLVWYLTDGEMSAAGVLLVAGAVLLLSSWLGLRLHKAAGGPGTPGAGAPAPQGPPPGPAPEADAPPRTAEPAPPQPSPAPRQEESPPLVDPRDPDNRL
;
A
#
# COMPACT_ATOMS: atom_id res chain seq x y z
N MET A 1 3.71 0.34 13.80
CA MET A 1 2.46 -0.31 14.28
C MET A 1 2.71 -1.30 15.41
N ALA A 2 3.64 -2.26 15.31
CA ALA A 2 3.92 -3.19 16.41
C ALA A 2 4.48 -2.50 17.66
N GLU A 3 5.44 -1.57 17.52
CA GLU A 3 5.99 -0.81 18.65
C GLU A 3 4.97 0.14 19.30
N GLU A 4 4.16 0.84 18.50
CA GLU A 4 3.05 1.69 19.00
C GLU A 4 2.03 0.87 19.80
N SER A 5 1.72 -0.36 19.35
CA SER A 5 0.81 -1.27 20.05
C SER A 5 1.40 -1.79 21.36
N ARG A 6 2.73 -1.98 21.42
CA ARG A 6 3.42 -2.43 22.63
C ARG A 6 3.44 -1.32 23.68
N GLY A 7 3.79 -0.10 23.28
CA GLY A 7 3.79 1.07 24.16
C GLY A 7 2.42 1.38 24.75
N ALA A 8 1.35 1.33 23.94
CA ALA A 8 -0.02 1.54 24.43
C ALA A 8 -0.49 0.44 25.40
N ARG A 9 0.01 -0.79 25.23
CA ARG A 9 -0.33 -1.93 26.08
C ARG A 9 0.40 -1.87 27.42
N ASP A 10 1.68 -1.49 27.40
CA ASP A 10 2.47 -1.26 28.62
C ASP A 10 1.89 -0.11 29.46
N GLU A 11 1.42 0.95 28.79
CA GLU A 11 0.75 2.07 29.45
C GLU A 11 -0.58 1.66 30.11
N ALA A 12 -1.37 0.82 29.44
CA ALA A 12 -2.62 0.30 29.99
C ALA A 12 -2.40 -0.63 31.19
N LEU A 13 -1.40 -1.52 31.12
CA LEU A 13 -1.01 -2.38 32.25
C LEU A 13 -0.48 -1.55 33.43
N GLY A 14 0.33 -0.53 33.16
CA GLY A 14 0.80 0.41 34.18
C GLY A 14 -0.33 1.16 34.88
N ARG A 15 -1.39 1.51 34.15
CA ARG A 15 -2.58 2.18 34.71
C ARG A 15 -3.36 1.26 35.65
N LEU A 16 -3.55 -0.01 35.28
CA LEU A 16 -4.22 -1.01 36.12
C LEU A 16 -3.43 -1.32 37.40
N VAL A 17 -2.10 -1.25 37.36
CA VAL A 17 -1.25 -1.34 38.54
C VAL A 17 -1.41 -0.11 39.44
N ALA A 18 -1.43 1.09 38.85
CA ALA A 18 -1.60 2.34 39.59
C ALA A 18 -2.98 2.44 40.27
N GLU A 19 -4.02 1.89 39.64
CA GLU A 19 -5.38 1.79 40.18
C GLU A 19 -5.53 0.67 41.24
N GLY A 20 -4.48 -0.12 41.49
CA GLY A 20 -4.50 -1.21 42.48
C GLY A 20 -5.34 -2.42 42.06
N VAL A 21 -5.76 -2.48 40.79
CA VAL A 21 -6.57 -3.58 40.24
C VAL A 21 -5.73 -4.85 40.09
N ILE A 22 -4.46 -4.70 39.72
CA ILE A 22 -3.49 -5.79 39.60
C ILE A 22 -2.15 -5.42 40.24
N THR A 23 -1.38 -6.41 40.68
CA THR A 23 -0.01 -6.20 41.17
C THR A 23 0.98 -6.03 40.02
N ARG A 24 2.18 -5.50 40.30
CA ARG A 24 3.27 -5.41 39.32
C ARG A 24 3.66 -6.77 38.75
N ASP A 25 3.67 -7.80 39.59
CA ASP A 25 4.00 -9.17 39.18
C ASP A 25 2.92 -9.76 38.27
N GLN A 26 1.64 -9.44 38.52
CA GLN A 26 0.54 -9.81 37.63
C GLN A 26 0.62 -9.09 36.28
N ALA A 27 0.97 -7.80 36.27
CA ALA A 27 1.17 -7.05 35.03
C ALA A 27 2.33 -7.63 34.18
N ALA A 28 3.45 -7.99 34.83
CA ALA A 28 4.57 -8.64 34.16
C ALA A 28 4.19 -10.03 33.62
N ALA A 29 3.43 -10.82 34.39
CA ALA A 29 2.95 -12.13 33.96
C ALA A 29 1.96 -12.03 32.77
N VAL A 30 1.06 -11.05 32.78
CA VAL A 30 0.11 -10.78 31.68
C VAL A 30 0.85 -10.29 30.44
N GLY A 31 1.83 -9.40 30.60
CA GLY A 31 2.72 -8.96 29.51
C GLY A 31 3.45 -10.13 28.87
N ALA A 32 4.11 -10.97 29.68
CA ALA A 32 4.81 -12.15 29.20
C ALA A 32 3.87 -13.18 28.54
N ALA A 33 2.66 -13.38 29.07
CA ALA A 33 1.66 -14.28 28.49
C ALA A 33 1.12 -13.77 27.14
N LEU A 34 0.89 -12.46 27.01
CA LEU A 34 0.49 -11.82 25.75
C LEU A 34 1.61 -11.87 24.72
N GLU A 35 2.85 -11.58 25.13
CA GLU A 35 4.01 -11.73 24.26
C GLU A 35 4.20 -13.18 23.82
N ALA A 36 4.03 -14.15 24.71
CA ALA A 36 4.09 -15.57 24.36
C ALA A 36 2.94 -15.99 23.43
N ALA A 37 1.74 -15.42 23.60
CA ALA A 37 0.60 -15.66 22.72
C ALA A 37 0.79 -15.04 21.33
N GLU A 38 1.40 -13.86 21.24
CA GLU A 38 1.75 -13.19 19.98
C GLU A 38 2.99 -13.83 19.31
N ALA A 39 3.93 -14.33 20.12
CA ALA A 39 5.14 -14.99 19.66
C ALA A 39 4.88 -16.42 19.18
N ARG A 40 3.69 -17.01 19.39
CA ARG A 40 3.29 -18.26 18.73
C ARG A 40 3.03 -17.97 17.26
N PRO A 41 4.00 -18.22 16.37
CA PRO A 41 3.78 -18.02 14.95
C PRO A 41 3.02 -19.27 14.52
N GLY A 42 1.69 -19.23 14.59
CA GLY A 42 0.90 -20.22 13.90
C GLY A 42 1.36 -20.18 12.45
N VAL A 43 2.07 -21.22 12.00
CA VAL A 43 2.63 -21.25 10.64
C VAL A 43 1.46 -21.02 9.70
N ARG A 44 1.48 -19.86 9.03
CA ARG A 44 0.42 -19.46 8.11
C ARG A 44 0.61 -20.23 6.81
N TRP A 45 0.50 -21.55 6.86
CA TRP A 45 0.55 -22.42 5.70
C TRP A 45 -0.42 -21.95 4.62
N ALA A 46 -1.60 -21.43 5.02
CA ALA A 46 -2.54 -20.81 4.10
C ALA A 46 -1.97 -19.59 3.34
N GLU A 47 -1.14 -18.77 3.97
CA GLU A 47 -0.49 -17.62 3.34
C GLU A 47 0.65 -18.07 2.42
N ALA A 48 1.49 -19.01 2.87
CA ALA A 48 2.56 -19.60 2.05
C ALA A 48 2.01 -20.33 0.81
N VAL A 49 0.98 -21.16 0.98
CA VAL A 49 0.28 -21.84 -0.12
C VAL A 49 -0.39 -20.82 -1.04
N GLY A 50 -0.94 -19.73 -0.49
CA GLY A 50 -1.47 -18.63 -1.28
C GLY A 50 -0.42 -17.97 -2.18
N TYR A 51 0.77 -17.67 -1.65
CA TYR A 51 1.87 -17.09 -2.44
C TYR A 51 2.42 -18.07 -3.47
N VAL A 52 2.65 -19.33 -3.09
CA VAL A 52 3.13 -20.37 -4.02
C VAL A 52 2.10 -20.60 -5.13
N GLY A 53 0.82 -20.73 -4.78
CA GLY A 53 -0.26 -20.87 -5.75
C GLY A 53 -0.36 -19.68 -6.70
N GLY A 54 -0.28 -18.45 -6.17
CA GLY A 54 -0.26 -17.23 -6.98
C GLY A 54 0.94 -17.18 -7.94
N ALA A 55 2.14 -17.50 -7.45
CA ALA A 55 3.35 -17.55 -8.27
C ALA A 55 3.26 -18.60 -9.38
N LEU A 56 2.74 -19.80 -9.07
CA LEU A 56 2.52 -20.85 -10.05
C LEU A 56 1.49 -20.45 -11.12
N VAL A 57 0.40 -19.77 -10.74
CA VAL A 57 -0.58 -19.24 -11.71
C VAL A 57 0.06 -18.20 -12.63
N LEU A 58 0.86 -17.27 -12.08
CA LEU A 58 1.58 -16.28 -12.89
C LEU A 58 2.60 -16.95 -13.83
N ALA A 59 3.33 -17.95 -13.35
CA ALA A 59 4.25 -18.73 -14.17
C ALA A 59 3.51 -19.48 -15.29
N ALA A 60 2.36 -20.09 -15.01
CA ALA A 60 1.54 -20.75 -16.00
C ALA A 60 1.02 -19.78 -17.07
N VAL A 61 0.57 -18.58 -16.67
CA VAL A 61 0.17 -17.52 -17.61
C VAL A 61 1.36 -17.07 -18.47
N ALA A 62 2.53 -16.84 -17.88
CA ALA A 62 3.72 -16.45 -18.63
C ALA A 62 4.16 -17.53 -19.64
N VAL A 63 4.17 -18.80 -19.24
CA VAL A 63 4.46 -19.93 -20.13
C VAL A 63 3.43 -20.04 -21.23
N PHE A 64 2.14 -19.90 -20.91
CA PHE A 64 1.07 -19.90 -21.91
C PHE A 64 1.24 -18.76 -22.93
N MET A 65 1.52 -17.54 -22.45
CA MET A 65 1.79 -16.38 -23.30
C MET A 65 2.99 -16.62 -24.24
N ALA A 66 4.05 -17.27 -23.74
CA ALA A 66 5.26 -17.51 -24.52
C ALA A 66 5.15 -18.68 -25.52
N THR A 67 4.30 -19.68 -25.26
CA THR A 67 4.31 -20.95 -26.00
C THR A 67 3.06 -21.22 -26.82
N ALA A 68 1.90 -20.68 -26.41
CA ALA A 68 0.61 -21.05 -26.98
C ALA A 68 -0.19 -19.85 -27.49
N TRP A 69 0.06 -18.64 -26.99
CA TRP A 69 -0.70 -17.45 -27.38
C TRP A 69 -0.69 -17.24 -28.88
N ASP A 70 0.50 -17.24 -29.49
CA ASP A 70 0.65 -16.99 -30.92
C ASP A 70 0.08 -18.10 -31.81
N ALA A 71 -0.07 -19.30 -31.28
CA ALA A 71 -0.69 -20.44 -31.98
C ALA A 71 -2.23 -20.35 -32.03
N ILE A 72 -2.86 -19.56 -31.16
CA ILE A 72 -4.31 -19.36 -31.14
C ILE A 72 -4.65 -18.25 -32.12
N THR A 73 -5.72 -18.41 -32.90
CA THR A 73 -6.22 -17.35 -33.78
C THR A 73 -6.65 -16.11 -32.98
N PRO A 74 -6.59 -14.89 -33.53
CA PRO A 74 -7.04 -13.67 -32.83
C PRO A 74 -8.47 -13.79 -32.28
N VAL A 75 -9.39 -14.32 -33.10
CA VAL A 75 -10.77 -14.65 -32.68
C VAL A 75 -10.78 -15.60 -31.47
N GLY A 76 -9.96 -16.66 -31.48
CA GLY A 76 -9.85 -17.60 -30.38
C GLY A 76 -9.32 -16.95 -29.09
N ARG A 77 -8.32 -16.08 -29.19
CA ARG A 77 -7.77 -15.30 -28.07
C ARG A 77 -8.83 -14.36 -27.48
N SER A 78 -9.56 -13.64 -28.32
CA SER A 78 -10.64 -12.75 -27.89
C SER A 78 -11.76 -13.51 -27.20
N LEU A 79 -12.23 -14.63 -27.77
CA LEU A 79 -13.27 -15.46 -27.15
C LEU A 79 -12.83 -16.05 -25.80
N LEU A 80 -11.57 -16.48 -25.69
CA LEU A 80 -11.01 -16.98 -24.43
C LEU A 80 -11.01 -15.89 -23.34
N LEU A 81 -10.56 -14.68 -23.68
CA LEU A 81 -10.57 -13.54 -22.76
C LEU A 81 -12.01 -13.10 -22.41
N ALA A 82 -12.90 -13.03 -23.41
CA ALA A 82 -14.29 -12.67 -23.21
C ALA A 82 -15.03 -13.67 -22.32
N ALA A 83 -14.73 -14.96 -22.42
CA ALA A 83 -15.27 -16.00 -21.55
C ALA A 83 -14.74 -15.90 -20.11
N LEU A 84 -13.50 -15.41 -19.92
CA LEU A 84 -12.90 -15.23 -18.61
C LEU A 84 -13.57 -14.10 -17.80
N VAL A 85 -14.08 -13.06 -18.47
CA VAL A 85 -14.78 -11.92 -17.84
C VAL A 85 -15.93 -12.36 -16.92
N PRO A 86 -16.98 -13.07 -17.41
CA PRO A 86 -18.08 -13.49 -16.55
C PRO A 86 -17.64 -14.51 -15.50
N VAL A 87 -16.66 -15.37 -15.79
CA VAL A 87 -16.12 -16.32 -14.80
C VAL A 87 -15.50 -15.59 -13.61
N LEU A 88 -14.64 -14.60 -13.87
CA LEU A 88 -14.02 -13.79 -12.84
C LEU A 88 -15.05 -12.91 -12.10
N ALA A 89 -16.00 -12.31 -12.81
CA ALA A 89 -17.04 -11.48 -12.20
C ALA A 89 -17.96 -12.30 -11.28
N VAL A 90 -18.38 -13.49 -11.70
CA VAL A 90 -19.20 -14.40 -10.89
C VAL A 90 -18.41 -14.91 -9.69
N ALA A 91 -17.16 -15.33 -9.88
CA ALA A 91 -16.29 -15.72 -8.77
C ALA A 91 -16.11 -14.58 -7.77
N GLY A 92 -15.92 -13.34 -8.26
CA GLY A 92 -15.84 -12.13 -7.45
C GLY A 92 -17.09 -11.89 -6.61
N ALA A 93 -18.26 -12.02 -7.23
CA ALA A 93 -19.56 -11.91 -6.56
C ALA A 93 -19.74 -13.01 -5.49
N VAL A 94 -19.42 -14.26 -5.81
CA VAL A 94 -19.50 -15.40 -4.87
C VAL A 94 -18.59 -15.17 -3.67
N MET A 95 -17.32 -14.79 -3.90
CA MET A 95 -16.35 -14.55 -2.82
C MET A 95 -16.73 -13.35 -1.94
N ALA A 96 -17.44 -12.37 -2.49
CA ALA A 96 -18.00 -11.27 -1.72
C ALA A 96 -19.18 -11.67 -0.82
N GLY A 97 -19.77 -12.86 -1.00
CA GLY A 97 -20.99 -13.31 -0.30
C GLY A 97 -22.24 -13.35 -1.16
N GLY A 98 -22.08 -13.40 -2.49
CA GLY A 98 -23.16 -13.44 -3.48
C GLY A 98 -23.63 -12.07 -3.95
N ILE A 99 -24.56 -12.05 -4.91
CA ILE A 99 -25.00 -10.81 -5.58
C ILE A 99 -25.67 -9.80 -4.63
N ARG A 100 -26.25 -10.28 -3.51
CA ARG A 100 -26.82 -9.42 -2.46
C ARG A 100 -25.75 -8.59 -1.76
N ALA A 101 -24.53 -9.13 -1.62
CA ALA A 101 -23.40 -8.44 -1.00
C ALA A 101 -22.86 -7.29 -1.86
N LEU A 102 -23.23 -7.23 -3.14
CA LEU A 102 -22.86 -6.15 -4.06
C LEU A 102 -23.81 -4.94 -4.00
N ARG A 103 -24.90 -5.04 -3.23
CA ARG A 103 -25.86 -3.93 -3.11
C ARG A 103 -25.23 -2.77 -2.35
N PRO A 104 -25.45 -1.52 -2.82
CA PRO A 104 -25.00 -0.33 -2.10
C PRO A 104 -25.44 -0.37 -0.63
N GLY A 105 -24.51 -0.07 0.29
CA GLY A 105 -24.76 -0.07 1.73
C GLY A 105 -24.53 -1.40 2.45
N THR A 106 -24.25 -2.49 1.73
CA THR A 106 -23.93 -3.78 2.38
C THR A 106 -22.49 -3.79 2.86
N GLU A 107 -22.27 -4.08 4.15
CA GLU A 107 -20.92 -4.23 4.70
C GLU A 107 -20.34 -5.63 4.40
N VAL A 108 -19.36 -5.67 3.50
CA VAL A 108 -18.62 -6.89 3.19
C VAL A 108 -17.35 -6.97 4.04
N PRO A 109 -17.08 -8.10 4.73
CA PRO A 109 -15.85 -8.31 5.49
C PRO A 109 -14.61 -8.00 4.65
N THR A 110 -13.60 -7.37 5.27
CA THR A 110 -12.43 -6.82 4.55
C THR A 110 -11.70 -7.85 3.68
N VAL A 111 -11.53 -9.08 4.15
CA VAL A 111 -10.87 -10.15 3.37
C VAL A 111 -11.67 -10.52 2.12
N ARG A 112 -12.98 -10.77 2.29
CA ARG A 112 -13.89 -11.09 1.19
C ARG A 112 -13.99 -9.96 0.17
N ARG A 113 -14.07 -8.71 0.66
CA ARG A 113 -14.08 -7.49 -0.16
C ARG A 113 -12.81 -7.34 -1.00
N ARG A 114 -11.65 -7.66 -0.44
CA ARG A 114 -10.37 -7.64 -1.17
C ARG A 114 -10.32 -8.71 -2.24
N ILE A 115 -10.65 -9.97 -1.91
CA ILE A 115 -10.64 -11.08 -2.88
C ILE A 115 -11.64 -10.81 -4.02
N GLY A 116 -12.89 -10.49 -3.69
CA GLY A 116 -13.90 -10.15 -4.70
C GLY A 116 -13.49 -8.94 -5.53
N GLY A 117 -12.91 -7.93 -4.89
CA GLY A 117 -12.37 -6.75 -5.55
C GLY A 117 -11.26 -7.06 -6.55
N THR A 118 -10.32 -7.94 -6.20
CA THR A 118 -9.26 -8.39 -7.11
C THR A 118 -9.84 -9.14 -8.31
N LEU A 119 -10.83 -10.01 -8.09
CA LEU A 119 -11.46 -10.75 -9.19
C LEU A 119 -12.22 -9.82 -10.14
N PHE A 120 -12.93 -8.80 -9.64
CA PHE A 120 -13.53 -7.77 -10.50
C PHE A 120 -12.48 -6.92 -11.23
N ALA A 121 -11.37 -6.58 -10.58
CA ALA A 121 -10.26 -5.88 -11.22
C ALA A 121 -9.67 -6.69 -12.38
N LEU A 122 -9.44 -8.00 -12.17
CA LEU A 122 -8.99 -8.91 -13.22
C LEU A 122 -10.02 -9.07 -14.34
N ALA A 123 -11.32 -9.11 -14.01
CA ALA A 123 -12.38 -9.14 -15.01
C ALA A 123 -12.37 -7.90 -15.89
N ALA A 124 -12.08 -6.71 -15.32
CA ALA A 124 -11.95 -5.48 -16.08
C ALA A 124 -10.72 -5.48 -17.01
N VAL A 125 -9.59 -6.03 -16.56
CA VAL A 125 -8.40 -6.24 -17.40
C VAL A 125 -8.70 -7.21 -18.53
N ALA A 126 -9.32 -8.36 -18.25
CA ALA A 126 -9.71 -9.33 -19.25
C ALA A 126 -10.69 -8.74 -20.28
N ALA A 127 -11.64 -7.90 -19.85
CA ALA A 127 -12.58 -7.23 -20.74
C ALA A 127 -11.88 -6.23 -21.68
N SER A 128 -10.94 -5.45 -21.15
CA SER A 128 -10.10 -4.55 -21.94
C SER A 128 -9.31 -5.32 -23.00
N LEU A 129 -8.59 -6.36 -22.58
CA LEU A 129 -7.78 -7.19 -23.50
C LEU A 129 -8.64 -7.91 -24.55
N ALA A 130 -9.82 -8.42 -24.17
CA ALA A 130 -10.72 -9.09 -25.10
C ALA A 130 -11.15 -8.17 -26.24
N VAL A 131 -11.50 -6.92 -25.90
CA VAL A 131 -11.87 -5.88 -26.87
C VAL A 131 -10.67 -5.43 -27.69
N GLY A 132 -9.50 -5.26 -27.05
CA GLY A 132 -8.27 -4.91 -27.74
C GLY A 132 -7.92 -5.91 -28.83
N VAL A 133 -7.85 -7.20 -28.49
CA VAL A 133 -7.55 -8.29 -29.44
C VAL A 133 -8.62 -8.41 -30.52
N TRP A 134 -9.89 -8.19 -30.18
CA TRP A 134 -10.99 -8.25 -31.15
C TRP A 134 -10.90 -7.13 -32.19
N LEU A 135 -10.63 -5.90 -31.73
CA LEU A 135 -10.57 -4.75 -32.61
C LEU A 135 -9.29 -4.70 -33.44
N ASP A 136 -8.17 -5.20 -32.89
CA ASP A 136 -6.90 -5.35 -33.61
C ASP A 136 -7.03 -6.27 -34.84
N ASP A 137 -7.89 -7.29 -34.77
CA ASP A 137 -8.19 -8.21 -35.88
C ASP A 137 -9.20 -7.64 -36.90
N LEU A 138 -10.11 -6.76 -36.45
CA LEU A 138 -11.18 -6.18 -37.28
C LEU A 138 -10.75 -4.93 -38.03
N VAL A 139 -9.89 -4.13 -37.41
CA VAL A 139 -9.42 -2.85 -37.92
C VAL A 139 -8.00 -3.09 -38.41
N ASP A 140 -7.89 -3.46 -39.68
CA ASP A 140 -6.62 -3.73 -40.39
C ASP A 140 -5.84 -2.42 -40.68
N SER A 141 -5.83 -1.48 -39.73
CA SER A 141 -5.07 -0.24 -39.77
C SER A 141 -4.14 -0.17 -38.57
N TYR A 142 -2.87 -0.44 -38.83
CA TYR A 142 -1.79 -0.37 -37.85
C TYR A 142 -1.60 1.06 -37.26
N ASP A 143 -2.19 2.07 -37.92
CA ASP A 143 -1.95 3.49 -37.64
C ASP A 143 -2.96 4.12 -36.65
N ASP A 144 -4.05 3.44 -36.32
CA ASP A 144 -5.10 3.99 -35.45
C ASP A 144 -4.99 3.46 -34.01
N LEU A 145 -4.87 4.34 -33.01
CA LEU A 145 -5.00 3.95 -31.59
C LEU A 145 -6.46 3.80 -31.15
N THR A 146 -7.42 3.93 -32.08
CA THR A 146 -8.86 3.76 -31.85
C THR A 146 -9.20 2.43 -31.13
N PRO A 147 -8.60 1.26 -31.48
CA PRO A 147 -8.80 0.00 -30.77
C PRO A 147 -8.37 0.07 -29.30
N GLN A 148 -7.23 0.69 -29.00
CA GLN A 148 -6.68 0.80 -27.65
C GLN A 148 -7.54 1.71 -26.76
N ILE A 149 -8.08 2.80 -27.32
CA ILE A 149 -9.00 3.70 -26.63
C ILE A 149 -10.30 2.95 -26.27
N ALA A 150 -10.87 2.21 -27.22
CA ALA A 150 -12.09 1.42 -26.99
C ALA A 150 -11.86 0.33 -25.93
N ALA A 151 -10.75 -0.41 -26.02
CA ALA A 151 -10.35 -1.41 -25.04
C ALA A 151 -10.22 -0.82 -23.63
N SER A 152 -9.48 0.28 -23.50
CA SER A 152 -9.28 0.99 -22.24
C SER A 152 -10.58 1.53 -21.66
N ALA A 153 -11.48 2.03 -22.51
CA ALA A 153 -12.80 2.51 -22.10
C ALA A 153 -13.67 1.38 -21.54
N VAL A 154 -13.72 0.22 -22.20
CA VAL A 154 -14.45 -0.96 -21.71
C VAL A 154 -13.86 -1.45 -20.38
N GLY A 155 -12.53 -1.53 -20.30
CA GLY A 155 -11.83 -1.83 -19.05
C GLY A 155 -12.17 -0.87 -17.93
N LEU A 156 -12.19 0.44 -18.21
CA LEU A 156 -12.52 1.47 -17.23
C LEU A 156 -13.97 1.36 -16.74
N VAL A 157 -14.93 1.14 -17.64
CA VAL A 157 -16.34 0.94 -17.27
C VAL A 157 -16.49 -0.30 -16.37
N ALA A 158 -15.85 -1.41 -16.73
CA ALA A 158 -15.86 -2.62 -15.93
C ALA A 158 -15.20 -2.42 -14.55
N ALA A 159 -14.05 -1.73 -14.51
CA ALA A 159 -13.34 -1.44 -13.27
C ALA A 159 -14.13 -0.49 -12.35
N ALA A 160 -14.76 0.55 -12.92
CA ALA A 160 -15.64 1.46 -12.20
C ALA A 160 -16.88 0.73 -11.65
N GLY A 161 -17.48 -0.18 -12.44
CA GLY A 161 -18.55 -1.06 -11.99
C GLY A 161 -18.14 -1.94 -10.81
N GLY A 162 -17.00 -2.63 -10.91
CA GLY A 162 -16.45 -3.44 -9.81
C GLY A 162 -16.10 -2.62 -8.57
N TYR A 163 -15.53 -1.43 -8.76
CA TYR A 163 -15.21 -0.52 -7.66
C TYR A 163 -16.46 0.05 -7.00
N THR A 164 -17.49 0.43 -7.74
CA THR A 164 -18.74 0.93 -7.15
C THR A 164 -19.49 -0.17 -6.38
N ALA A 165 -19.40 -1.42 -6.85
CA ALA A 165 -20.01 -2.58 -6.19
C ALA A 165 -19.36 -2.95 -4.84
N LEU A 166 -18.02 -2.95 -4.74
CA LEU A 166 -17.31 -3.40 -3.53
C LEU A 166 -16.50 -2.32 -2.81
N ARG A 167 -16.21 -1.17 -3.44
CA ARG A 167 -15.33 -0.10 -2.95
C ARG A 167 -14.03 -0.65 -2.36
N SER A 168 -13.34 -1.47 -3.16
CA SER A 168 -12.12 -2.19 -2.76
C SER A 168 -10.86 -1.50 -3.31
N ALA A 169 -9.71 -1.67 -2.63
CA ALA A 169 -8.44 -1.14 -3.12
C ALA A 169 -8.03 -1.70 -4.50
N PRO A 170 -8.17 -3.01 -4.80
CA PRO A 170 -7.86 -3.53 -6.14
C PRO A 170 -8.75 -2.93 -7.24
N GLY A 171 -10.05 -2.75 -6.97
CA GLY A 171 -10.95 -2.09 -7.92
C GLY A 171 -10.57 -0.64 -8.19
N LEU A 172 -10.09 0.07 -7.16
CA LEU A 172 -9.56 1.43 -7.32
C LEU A 172 -8.32 1.45 -8.21
N VAL A 173 -7.37 0.53 -7.98
CA VAL A 173 -6.15 0.40 -8.79
C VAL A 173 -6.50 0.09 -10.24
N ALA A 174 -7.44 -0.81 -10.50
CA ALA A 174 -7.89 -1.11 -11.86
C ALA A 174 -8.54 0.10 -12.53
N ALA A 175 -9.42 0.83 -11.83
CA ALA A 175 -10.05 2.04 -12.37
C ALA A 175 -9.01 3.13 -12.67
N TRP A 176 -8.06 3.32 -11.77
CA TRP A 176 -6.93 4.22 -11.98
C TRP A 176 -6.11 3.83 -13.21
N GLY A 177 -5.64 2.58 -13.29
CA GLY A 177 -4.82 2.10 -14.40
C GLY A 177 -5.53 2.23 -15.74
N MET A 178 -6.78 1.79 -15.83
CA MET A 178 -7.58 1.91 -17.05
C MET A 178 -7.84 3.36 -17.44
N SER A 179 -8.04 4.26 -16.47
CA SER A 179 -8.17 5.69 -16.77
C SER A 179 -6.87 6.29 -17.30
N ALA A 180 -5.71 5.87 -16.79
CA ALA A 180 -4.41 6.34 -17.26
C ALA A 180 -4.13 5.88 -18.69
N PHE A 181 -4.40 4.60 -19.00
CA PHE A 181 -4.30 4.10 -20.38
C PHE A 181 -5.26 4.84 -21.32
N LEU A 182 -6.53 4.97 -20.94
CA LEU A 182 -7.52 5.66 -21.77
C LEU A 182 -7.12 7.10 -22.07
N VAL A 183 -6.76 7.87 -21.03
CA VAL A 183 -6.40 9.29 -21.18
C VAL A 183 -5.08 9.44 -21.94
N GLY A 184 -4.08 8.60 -21.67
CA GLY A 184 -2.81 8.62 -22.37
C GLY A 184 -2.98 8.33 -23.87
N SER A 185 -3.63 7.23 -24.22
CA SER A 185 -3.88 6.85 -25.62
C SER A 185 -4.76 7.87 -26.34
N ALA A 186 -5.80 8.40 -25.69
CA ALA A 186 -6.67 9.41 -26.30
C ALA A 186 -5.95 10.74 -26.54
N ALA A 187 -5.09 11.17 -25.60
CA ALA A 187 -4.29 12.39 -25.75
C ALA A 187 -3.28 12.27 -26.89
N TRP A 188 -2.58 11.14 -26.96
CA TRP A 188 -1.63 10.84 -28.03
C TRP A 188 -2.33 10.81 -29.39
N GLU A 189 -3.42 10.06 -29.53
CA GLU A 189 -4.20 9.96 -30.77
C GLU A 189 -4.73 11.32 -31.23
N THR A 190 -5.24 12.12 -30.29
CA THR A 190 -5.75 13.47 -30.59
C THR A 190 -4.62 14.36 -31.11
N ALA A 191 -3.45 14.31 -30.48
CA ALA A 191 -2.29 15.08 -30.91
C ALA A 191 -1.77 14.62 -32.28
N TYR A 192 -1.66 13.31 -32.49
CA TYR A 192 -1.27 12.70 -33.76
C TYR A 192 -2.18 13.15 -34.92
N ARG A 193 -3.50 13.14 -34.71
CA ARG A 193 -4.48 13.65 -35.68
C ARG A 193 -4.35 15.15 -35.96
N LEU A 194 -3.93 15.95 -34.98
CA LEU A 194 -3.76 17.40 -35.12
C LEU A 194 -2.47 17.78 -35.87
N THR A 195 -1.39 17.07 -35.62
CA THR A 195 -0.07 17.35 -36.22
C THR A 195 0.08 16.72 -37.61
N GLY A 196 -0.78 15.75 -37.93
CA GLY A 196 -0.64 14.91 -39.11
C GLY A 196 0.31 13.74 -38.84
N ALA A 197 0.07 12.64 -39.55
CA ALA A 197 0.88 11.42 -39.54
C ALA A 197 2.24 11.66 -40.20
N ILE A 198 3.08 12.49 -39.57
CA ILE A 198 4.47 12.67 -40.03
C ILE A 198 5.26 11.48 -39.47
N GLU A 199 5.36 10.42 -40.27
CA GLU A 199 6.10 9.20 -39.91
C GLU A 199 7.58 9.26 -40.35
N ASP A 200 7.88 10.14 -41.30
CA ASP A 200 9.25 10.36 -41.76
C ASP A 200 10.01 11.24 -40.76
N TYR A 201 11.00 10.64 -40.10
CA TYR A 201 11.85 11.30 -39.10
C TYR A 201 12.64 12.48 -39.69
N GLU A 202 12.92 12.45 -41.00
CA GLU A 202 13.63 13.53 -41.70
C GLU A 202 12.69 14.62 -42.19
N ALA A 203 11.37 14.41 -42.13
CA ALA A 203 10.42 15.37 -42.64
C ALA A 203 10.41 16.67 -41.82
N PRO A 204 10.39 17.84 -42.49
CA PRO A 204 10.22 19.12 -41.82
C PRO A 204 8.93 19.13 -41.00
N GLY A 205 9.05 19.25 -39.68
CA GLY A 205 7.92 19.28 -38.75
C GLY A 205 7.78 18.04 -37.86
N TYR A 206 8.52 16.96 -38.11
CA TYR A 206 8.51 15.75 -37.27
C TYR A 206 8.80 16.07 -35.79
N ALA A 207 9.87 16.84 -35.52
CA ALA A 207 10.25 17.21 -34.15
C ALA A 207 9.13 18.00 -33.43
N PHE A 208 8.50 18.94 -34.13
CA PHE A 208 7.37 19.69 -33.59
C PHE A 208 6.16 18.79 -33.32
N ALA A 209 5.83 17.88 -34.24
CA ALA A 209 4.74 16.93 -34.06
C ALA A 209 4.97 16.04 -32.83
N GLN A 210 6.17 15.48 -32.70
CA GLN A 210 6.57 14.67 -31.56
C GLN A 210 6.47 15.45 -30.25
N ASP A 211 6.96 16.71 -30.20
CA ASP A 211 6.85 17.56 -29.02
C ASP A 211 5.40 17.81 -28.61
N VAL A 212 4.51 18.08 -29.58
CA VAL A 212 3.08 18.28 -29.33
C VAL A 212 2.45 17.01 -28.75
N MET A 213 2.75 15.84 -29.32
CA MET A 213 2.21 14.55 -28.88
C MET A 213 2.66 14.17 -27.47
N VAL A 214 3.95 14.33 -27.19
CA VAL A 214 4.57 14.06 -25.90
C VAL A 214 4.04 15.01 -24.83
N ASN A 215 3.98 16.31 -25.12
CA ASN A 215 3.41 17.30 -24.19
C ASN A 215 1.91 17.11 -23.95
N ALA A 216 1.12 16.82 -24.98
CA ALA A 216 -0.32 16.58 -24.83
C ALA A 216 -0.61 15.38 -23.93
N THR A 217 0.17 14.30 -24.10
CA THR A 217 0.10 13.10 -23.25
C THR A 217 0.52 13.43 -21.83
N GLY A 218 1.66 14.11 -21.65
CA GLY A 218 2.17 14.53 -20.34
C GLY A 218 1.18 15.39 -19.56
N LEU A 219 0.63 16.44 -20.18
CA LEU A 219 -0.38 17.31 -19.57
C LEU A 219 -1.66 16.57 -19.22
N SER A 220 -2.11 15.65 -20.07
CA SER A 220 -3.33 14.88 -19.85
C SER A 220 -3.18 13.90 -18.68
N LEU A 221 -2.03 13.23 -18.58
CA LEU A 221 -1.70 12.38 -17.43
C LEU A 221 -1.51 13.20 -16.15
N ALA A 222 -0.88 14.38 -16.24
CA ALA A 222 -0.76 15.31 -15.12
C ALA A 222 -2.14 15.73 -14.57
N ALA A 223 -3.05 16.12 -15.47
CA ALA A 223 -4.42 16.48 -15.13
C ALA A 223 -5.20 15.30 -14.53
N LEU A 224 -5.06 14.09 -15.08
CA LEU A 224 -5.68 12.88 -14.53
C LEU A 224 -5.16 12.55 -13.13
N GLY A 225 -3.86 12.67 -12.91
CA GLY A 225 -3.25 12.47 -11.59
C GLY A 225 -3.78 13.48 -10.56
N ALA A 226 -3.88 14.75 -10.96
CA ALA A 226 -4.49 15.81 -10.15
C ALA A 226 -5.98 15.51 -9.84
N LEU A 227 -6.73 14.99 -10.81
CA LEU A 227 -8.12 14.57 -10.61
C LEU A 227 -8.23 13.45 -9.56
N TRP A 228 -7.41 12.40 -9.63
CA TRP A 228 -7.42 11.32 -8.65
C TRP A 228 -7.03 11.79 -7.24
N ALA A 229 -6.01 12.62 -7.12
CA ALA A 229 -5.63 13.22 -5.85
C ALA A 229 -6.76 14.14 -5.31
N GLY A 230 -7.37 14.93 -6.18
CA GLY A 230 -8.52 15.79 -5.86
C GLY A 230 -9.72 15.00 -5.34
N LEU A 231 -10.10 13.91 -6.01
CA LEU A 231 -11.17 13.01 -5.57
C LEU A 231 -10.88 12.38 -4.20
N ALA A 232 -9.62 12.08 -3.92
CA ALA A 232 -9.19 11.56 -2.62
C ALA A 232 -9.28 12.62 -1.51
N PHE A 233 -8.86 13.86 -1.79
CA PHE A 233 -8.99 15.00 -0.86
C PHE A 233 -10.44 15.48 -0.68
N ALA A 234 -11.30 15.30 -1.69
CA ALA A 234 -12.74 15.52 -1.57
C ALA A 234 -13.45 14.40 -0.79
N GLY A 235 -12.75 13.27 -0.55
CA GLY A 235 -13.29 12.15 0.20
C GLY A 235 -14.29 11.28 -0.56
N VAL A 236 -14.34 11.41 -1.89
CA VAL A 236 -15.18 10.61 -2.79
C VAL A 236 -14.74 9.15 -2.79
N VAL A 237 -13.44 8.92 -2.67
CA VAL A 237 -12.82 7.59 -2.69
C VAL A 237 -12.64 7.06 -1.27
N ARG A 238 -12.95 5.78 -1.04
CA ARG A 238 -12.78 5.11 0.26
C ARG A 238 -11.30 5.01 0.66
N GLU A 239 -10.46 4.56 -0.26
CA GLU A 239 -9.02 4.31 -0.03
C GLU A 239 -8.20 5.57 -0.38
N ARG A 240 -8.40 6.65 0.38
CA ARG A 240 -7.83 7.99 0.09
C ARG A 240 -6.30 7.99 -0.04
N GLY A 241 -5.61 7.27 0.84
CA GLY A 241 -4.14 7.21 0.81
C GLY A 241 -3.62 6.59 -0.49
N THR A 242 -4.25 5.49 -0.93
CA THR A 242 -3.93 4.83 -2.20
C THR A 242 -4.26 5.74 -3.38
N ALA A 243 -5.43 6.38 -3.40
CA ALA A 243 -5.82 7.28 -4.49
C ALA A 243 -4.89 8.50 -4.62
N VAL A 244 -4.46 9.10 -3.50
CA VAL A 244 -3.45 10.18 -3.53
C VAL A 244 -2.13 9.67 -4.06
N GLY A 245 -1.66 8.50 -3.62
CA GLY A 245 -0.40 7.93 -4.12
C GLY A 245 -0.43 7.63 -5.61
N LEU A 246 -1.51 6.99 -6.09
CA LEU A 246 -1.71 6.70 -7.50
C LEU A 246 -1.84 7.98 -8.35
N GLY A 247 -2.62 8.96 -7.88
CA GLY A 247 -2.75 10.25 -8.54
C GLY A 247 -1.43 11.02 -8.59
N ALA A 248 -0.67 11.03 -7.50
CA ALA A 248 0.66 11.66 -7.46
C ALA A 248 1.66 10.97 -8.38
N ALA A 249 1.66 9.63 -8.44
CA ALA A 249 2.51 8.88 -9.35
C ALA A 249 2.18 9.19 -10.83
N THR A 250 0.89 9.18 -11.21
CA THR A 250 0.49 9.54 -12.58
C THR A 250 0.79 10.99 -12.91
N ALA A 251 0.60 11.91 -11.95
CA ALA A 251 0.92 13.31 -12.16
C ALA A 251 2.43 13.52 -12.34
N PHE A 252 3.24 12.79 -11.58
CA PHE A 252 4.69 12.80 -11.71
C PHE A 252 5.13 12.26 -13.08
N THR A 253 4.59 11.11 -13.50
CA THR A 253 4.83 10.58 -14.84
C THR A 253 4.42 11.58 -15.91
N GLY A 254 3.23 12.19 -15.81
CA GLY A 254 2.78 13.20 -16.76
C GLY A 254 3.70 14.42 -16.84
N ALA A 255 4.23 14.87 -15.69
CA ALA A 255 5.21 15.95 -15.66
C ALA A 255 6.54 15.58 -16.31
N GLU A 256 7.06 14.37 -16.06
CA GLU A 256 8.28 13.85 -16.69
C GLU A 256 8.13 13.65 -18.21
N PHE A 257 6.91 13.42 -18.69
CA PHE A 257 6.61 13.35 -20.12
C PHE A 257 6.65 14.71 -20.83
N LEU A 258 6.71 15.85 -20.14
CA LEU A 258 6.78 17.14 -20.82
C LEU A 258 8.16 17.33 -21.48
N THR A 259 8.21 18.06 -22.58
CA THR A 259 9.50 18.40 -23.21
C THR A 259 10.24 19.43 -22.36
N GLU A 260 11.56 19.40 -22.40
CA GLU A 260 12.38 20.39 -21.70
C GLU A 260 12.08 21.82 -22.20
N PRO A 261 12.11 22.83 -21.32
CA PRO A 261 12.41 22.75 -19.88
C PRO A 261 11.17 22.48 -18.99
N PHE A 262 10.00 22.20 -19.58
CA PHE A 262 8.73 22.17 -18.86
C PHE A 262 8.59 20.97 -17.92
N ASN A 263 9.28 19.86 -18.18
CA ASN A 263 9.33 18.71 -17.27
C ASN A 263 9.81 19.09 -15.87
N HIS A 264 10.93 19.80 -15.77
CA HIS A 264 11.52 20.20 -14.49
C HIS A 264 10.57 21.10 -13.70
N LEU A 265 9.95 22.08 -14.37
CA LEU A 265 8.95 22.95 -13.77
C LEU A 265 7.70 22.16 -13.35
N GLY A 266 7.23 21.25 -14.19
CA GLY A 266 6.08 20.39 -13.91
C GLY A 266 6.27 19.54 -12.65
N VAL A 267 7.43 18.90 -12.51
CA VAL A 267 7.78 18.06 -11.35
C VAL A 267 7.84 18.90 -10.06
N LEU A 268 8.44 20.09 -10.11
CA LEU A 268 8.51 20.99 -8.95
C LEU A 268 7.14 21.60 -8.58
N LEU A 269 6.32 21.95 -9.58
CA LEU A 269 4.94 22.40 -9.36
C LEU A 269 4.09 21.29 -8.73
N LEU A 270 4.26 20.04 -9.16
CA LEU A 270 3.62 18.89 -8.52
C LEU A 270 4.04 18.76 -7.06
N ALA A 271 5.34 18.85 -6.76
CA ALA A 271 5.85 18.83 -5.39
C ALA A 271 5.19 19.91 -4.54
N ALA A 272 5.17 21.15 -5.03
CA ALA A 272 4.51 22.27 -4.37
C ALA A 272 3.02 21.98 -4.12
N ALA A 273 2.30 21.50 -5.13
CA ALA A 273 0.88 21.15 -5.02
C ALA A 273 0.60 20.06 -3.97
N LEU A 274 1.44 19.00 -3.92
CA LEU A 274 1.31 17.92 -2.95
C LEU A 274 1.59 18.38 -1.51
N PHE A 275 2.61 19.21 -1.31
CA PHE A 275 2.89 19.80 0.00
C PHE A 275 1.80 20.77 0.44
N SER A 276 1.37 21.68 -0.44
CA SER A 276 0.26 22.59 -0.18
C SER A 276 -1.02 21.83 0.15
N GLY A 277 -1.34 20.76 -0.61
CA GLY A 277 -2.47 19.89 -0.34
C GLY A 277 -2.38 19.21 1.04
N HIS A 278 -1.20 18.71 1.42
CA HIS A 278 -0.99 18.11 2.74
C HIS A 278 -1.13 19.13 3.88
N VAL A 279 -0.58 20.33 3.72
CA VAL A 279 -0.68 21.42 4.70
C VAL A 279 -2.13 21.88 4.84
N LEU A 280 -2.81 22.17 3.73
CA LEU A 280 -4.22 22.57 3.72
C LEU A 280 -5.12 21.50 4.35
N TRP A 281 -4.82 20.22 4.15
CA TRP A 281 -5.53 19.13 4.83
C TRP A 281 -5.33 19.18 6.34
N ARG A 282 -4.09 19.30 6.80
CA ARG A 282 -3.73 19.39 8.23
C ARG A 282 -4.34 20.60 8.91
N SER A 283 -4.53 21.71 8.19
CA SER A 283 -5.13 22.93 8.71
C SER A 283 -6.65 22.84 8.91
N ARG A 284 -7.33 21.80 8.42
CA ARG A 284 -8.78 21.65 8.61
C ARG A 284 -9.10 21.21 10.05
N PRO A 285 -10.04 21.88 10.75
CA PRO A 285 -10.50 21.45 12.08
C PRO A 285 -11.01 20.00 12.04
N GLY A 286 -10.53 19.16 12.95
CA GLY A 286 -10.91 17.74 13.02
C GLY A 286 -10.27 16.85 11.95
N ALA A 287 -9.31 17.35 11.17
CA ALA A 287 -8.55 16.51 10.25
C ALA A 287 -7.71 15.49 11.04
N GLY A 288 -8.03 14.21 10.86
CA GLY A 288 -7.17 13.11 11.33
C GLY A 288 -5.84 13.06 10.59
N ARG A 289 -5.09 11.95 10.76
CA ARG A 289 -3.87 11.69 9.96
C ARG A 289 -4.24 11.71 8.47
N GLY A 290 -3.82 12.77 7.76
CA GLY A 290 -4.05 12.93 6.33
C GLY A 290 -3.33 11.86 5.49
N PRO A 291 -3.59 11.81 4.17
CA PRO A 291 -2.92 10.85 3.29
C PRO A 291 -1.41 11.15 3.26
N GLY A 292 -0.63 10.34 4.00
CA GLY A 292 0.84 10.48 4.06
C GLY A 292 1.51 10.34 2.70
N ALA A 293 0.85 9.69 1.75
CA ALA A 293 1.30 9.57 0.37
C ALA A 293 1.60 10.93 -0.29
N ALA A 294 0.83 11.98 -0.03
CA ALA A 294 1.11 13.31 -0.59
C ALA A 294 2.50 13.83 -0.18
N LEU A 295 2.87 13.62 1.09
CA LEU A 295 4.17 14.05 1.61
C LEU A 295 5.30 13.20 1.02
N VAL A 296 5.12 11.87 0.95
CA VAL A 296 6.12 10.96 0.37
C VAL A 296 6.39 11.29 -1.10
N PHE A 297 5.34 11.43 -1.91
CA PHE A 297 5.49 11.77 -3.33
C PHE A 297 5.97 13.21 -3.54
N GLY A 298 5.61 14.16 -2.67
CA GLY A 298 6.16 15.50 -2.70
C GLY A 298 7.68 15.50 -2.47
N ILE A 299 8.16 14.71 -1.52
CA ILE A 299 9.61 14.54 -1.29
C ILE A 299 10.28 13.92 -2.51
N ILE A 300 9.74 12.83 -3.05
CA ILE A 300 10.28 12.18 -4.25
C ILE A 300 10.39 13.18 -5.40
N ALA A 301 9.34 13.95 -5.65
CA ALA A 301 9.31 14.92 -6.75
C ALA A 301 10.36 16.03 -6.57
N VAL A 302 10.57 16.55 -5.35
CA VAL A 302 11.66 17.52 -5.10
C VAL A 302 13.04 16.87 -5.23
N THR A 303 13.22 15.65 -4.71
CA THR A 303 14.49 14.92 -4.76
C THR A 303 14.90 14.57 -6.19
N VAL A 304 13.95 14.39 -7.10
CA VAL A 304 14.24 14.17 -8.54
C VAL A 304 14.32 15.49 -9.30
N GLY A 305 13.35 16.39 -9.10
CA GLY A 305 13.22 17.62 -9.87
C GLY A 305 14.32 18.66 -9.61
N ILE A 306 14.80 18.81 -8.37
CA ILE A 306 15.89 19.77 -8.09
C ILE A 306 17.19 19.33 -8.78
N PRO A 307 17.69 18.10 -8.61
CA PRO A 307 18.91 17.66 -9.30
C PRO A 307 18.81 17.74 -10.83
N GLN A 308 17.67 17.36 -11.41
CA GLN A 308 17.44 17.51 -12.85
C GLN A 308 17.51 18.98 -13.29
N LEU A 309 16.84 19.89 -12.55
CA LEU A 309 16.88 21.32 -12.86
C LEU A 309 18.29 21.89 -12.75
N VAL A 310 19.06 21.50 -11.73
CA VAL A 310 20.46 21.95 -11.57
C VAL A 310 21.32 21.43 -12.72
N TRP A 311 21.15 20.16 -13.11
CA TRP A 311 21.85 19.59 -14.25
C TRP A 311 21.54 20.38 -15.54
N TYR A 312 20.27 20.65 -15.80
CA TYR A 312 19.82 21.45 -16.93
C TYR A 312 20.41 22.87 -16.92
N LEU A 313 20.34 23.57 -15.79
CA LEU A 313 20.87 24.93 -15.65
C LEU A 313 22.40 25.02 -15.72
N THR A 314 23.09 23.90 -15.62
CA THR A 314 24.56 23.82 -15.73
C THR A 314 25.01 23.23 -17.06
N ASP A 315 24.09 23.03 -18.02
CA ASP A 315 24.38 22.39 -19.31
C ASP A 315 25.11 21.04 -19.17
N GLY A 316 24.88 20.34 -18.05
CA GLY A 316 25.57 19.09 -17.72
C GLY A 316 27.04 19.22 -17.31
N GLU A 317 27.58 20.42 -17.13
CA GLU A 317 28.96 20.65 -16.68
C GLU A 317 29.18 20.22 -15.23
N MET A 318 28.11 20.12 -14.42
CA MET A 318 28.20 19.65 -13.05
C MET A 318 28.50 18.14 -13.02
N SER A 319 29.62 17.74 -12.43
CA SER A 319 29.93 16.31 -12.24
C SER A 319 28.78 15.56 -11.52
N ALA A 320 28.66 14.25 -11.79
CA ALA A 320 27.68 13.39 -11.10
C ALA A 320 27.78 13.49 -9.56
N ALA A 321 28.98 13.74 -9.01
CA ALA A 321 29.20 13.97 -7.59
C ALA A 321 28.51 15.26 -7.09
N GLY A 322 28.49 16.32 -7.90
CA GLY A 322 27.77 17.57 -7.60
C GLY A 322 26.25 17.36 -7.56
N VAL A 323 25.70 16.63 -8.52
CA VAL A 323 24.28 16.25 -8.56
C VAL A 323 23.89 15.45 -7.32
N LEU A 324 24.72 14.48 -6.94
CA LEU A 324 24.50 13.63 -5.76
C LEU A 324 24.59 14.44 -4.46
N LEU A 325 25.50 15.41 -4.38
CA LEU A 325 25.63 16.33 -3.24
C LEU A 325 24.36 17.19 -3.08
N VAL A 326 23.83 17.73 -4.17
CA VAL A 326 22.57 18.50 -4.17
C VAL A 326 21.41 17.63 -3.70
N ALA A 327 21.26 16.41 -4.25
CA ALA A 327 20.24 15.47 -3.82
C ALA A 327 20.33 15.15 -2.31
N GLY A 328 21.55 14.89 -1.82
CA GLY A 328 21.81 14.64 -0.40
C GLY A 328 21.44 15.84 0.49
N ALA A 329 21.81 17.06 0.08
CA ALA A 329 21.47 18.29 0.80
C ALA A 329 19.95 18.50 0.90
N VAL A 330 19.22 18.26 -0.19
CA VAL A 330 17.74 18.33 -0.23
C VAL A 330 17.10 17.33 0.74
N LEU A 331 17.61 16.10 0.78
CA LEU A 331 17.12 15.07 1.71
C LEU A 331 17.40 15.42 3.17
N LEU A 332 18.60 15.94 3.48
CA LEU A 332 18.97 16.38 4.82
C LEU A 332 18.08 17.53 5.31
N LEU A 333 17.84 18.53 4.45
CA LEU A 333 16.95 19.65 4.75
C LEU A 333 15.51 19.16 5.00
N SER A 334 15.00 18.28 4.14
CA SER A 334 13.66 17.71 4.26
C SER A 334 13.50 16.91 5.57
N SER A 335 14.51 16.12 5.94
CA SER A 335 14.54 15.35 7.19
C SER A 335 14.56 16.27 8.42
N TRP A 336 15.40 17.31 8.41
CA TRP A 336 15.46 18.29 9.49
C TRP A 336 14.15 19.05 9.69
N LEU A 337 13.50 19.46 8.60
CA LEU A 337 12.17 20.08 8.62
C LEU A 337 11.13 19.13 9.23
N GLY A 338 11.14 17.86 8.83
CA GLY A 338 10.28 16.83 9.40
C GLY A 338 10.46 16.69 10.92
N LEU A 339 11.71 16.66 11.40
CA LEU A 339 12.03 16.57 12.82
C LEU A 339 11.58 17.81 13.61
N ARG A 340 11.73 19.02 13.06
CA ARG A 340 11.25 20.26 13.71
C ARG A 340 9.74 20.31 13.83
N LEU A 341 9.02 19.89 12.78
CA LEU A 341 7.56 19.83 12.80
C LEU A 341 7.05 18.78 13.81
N HIS A 342 7.78 17.67 13.99
CA HIS A 342 7.46 16.68 15.00
C HIS A 342 7.66 17.20 16.43
N LYS A 343 8.77 17.93 16.69
CA LYS A 343 9.03 18.55 18.00
C LYS A 343 8.05 19.67 18.36
N ALA A 344 7.59 20.44 17.38
CA ALA A 344 6.59 21.50 17.61
C ALA A 344 5.19 20.93 17.90
N ALA A 345 4.85 19.77 17.34
CA ALA A 345 3.59 19.07 17.61
C ALA A 345 3.61 18.30 18.94
N GLY A 346 4.78 17.89 19.43
CA GLY A 346 5.01 17.32 20.76
C GLY A 346 5.33 18.39 21.81
N GLY A 347 4.51 19.45 21.89
CA GLY A 347 4.70 20.54 22.85
C GLY A 347 4.84 20.04 24.30
N PRO A 348 5.57 20.79 25.15
CA PRO A 348 6.03 20.33 26.46
C PRO A 348 4.84 19.99 27.35
N GLY A 349 4.56 18.69 27.48
CA GLY A 349 3.86 18.17 28.63
C GLY A 349 4.64 18.60 29.87
N THR A 350 4.01 19.50 30.61
CA THR A 350 4.32 19.94 31.97
C THR A 350 5.24 18.95 32.68
N PRO A 351 6.53 19.28 32.94
CA PRO A 351 7.26 18.61 34.00
C PRO A 351 6.41 18.78 35.25
N GLY A 352 6.00 17.67 35.87
CA GLY A 352 5.40 17.68 37.20
C GLY A 352 6.37 18.34 38.18
N ALA A 353 6.32 19.66 38.29
CA ALA A 353 6.84 20.42 39.40
C ALA A 353 5.95 20.07 40.60
N GLY A 354 6.31 18.99 41.30
CA GLY A 354 5.54 18.48 42.43
C GLY A 354 5.80 17.03 42.83
N ALA A 355 6.75 16.31 42.22
CA ALA A 355 7.26 15.08 42.82
C ALA A 355 8.39 15.43 43.78
N PRO A 356 8.21 15.31 45.11
CA PRO A 356 9.31 15.46 46.05
C PRO A 356 10.42 14.46 45.71
N ALA A 357 11.67 14.90 45.81
CA ALA A 357 12.84 14.06 45.62
C ALA A 357 12.67 12.73 46.38
N PRO A 358 13.10 11.59 45.83
CA PRO A 358 13.07 10.33 46.54
C PRO A 358 13.89 10.51 47.83
N GLN A 359 13.17 10.62 48.96
CA GLN A 359 13.78 10.46 50.27
C GLN A 359 14.38 9.06 50.26
N GLY A 360 15.70 8.99 50.41
CA GLY A 360 16.39 7.73 50.60
C GLY A 360 15.75 6.94 51.73
N PRO A 361 15.89 5.60 51.73
CA PRO A 361 15.36 4.77 52.79
C PRO A 361 15.86 5.30 54.15
N PRO A 362 14.99 5.37 55.19
CA PRO A 362 15.41 5.82 56.50
C PRO A 362 16.60 4.97 56.98
N PRO A 363 17.59 5.56 57.66
CA PRO A 363 18.68 4.79 58.26
C PRO A 363 18.06 3.77 59.21
N GLY A 364 18.30 2.49 58.92
CA GLY A 364 17.87 1.40 59.78
C GLY A 364 18.46 1.56 61.19
N PRO A 365 17.77 1.06 62.22
CA PRO A 365 18.28 1.09 63.59
C PRO A 365 19.63 0.36 63.67
N ALA A 366 20.52 0.92 64.50
CA ALA A 366 21.86 0.41 64.76
C ALA A 366 21.80 -1.06 65.23
N PRO A 367 22.81 -1.89 64.90
CA PRO A 367 22.83 -3.29 65.29
C PRO A 367 22.87 -3.41 66.82
N GLU A 368 21.80 -4.00 67.36
CA GLU A 368 21.69 -4.37 68.76
C GLU A 368 22.60 -5.59 68.98
N ALA A 369 23.79 -5.32 69.53
CA ALA A 369 24.70 -6.32 70.04
C ALA A 369 24.17 -6.82 71.39
N ASP A 370 23.41 -7.91 71.35
CA ASP A 370 23.35 -8.97 72.37
C ASP A 370 22.04 -9.75 72.21
N ALA A 371 22.11 -10.88 71.51
CA ALA A 371 21.08 -11.91 71.59
C ALA A 371 21.71 -13.32 71.63
N PRO A 372 21.34 -14.17 72.61
CA PRO A 372 21.98 -15.47 72.86
C PRO A 372 21.64 -16.52 71.79
N PRO A 373 22.39 -17.64 71.71
CA PRO A 373 22.28 -18.62 70.65
C PRO A 373 20.89 -19.26 70.63
N ARG A 374 20.16 -19.06 69.53
CA ARG A 374 18.93 -19.83 69.26
C ARG A 374 19.32 -21.29 69.03
N THR A 375 18.73 -22.12 69.88
CA THR A 375 18.72 -23.58 69.82
C THR A 375 18.21 -24.09 68.48
N ALA A 376 18.79 -25.20 68.03
CA ALA A 376 18.52 -25.87 66.78
C ALA A 376 17.01 -26.09 66.53
N GLU A 377 16.54 -25.55 65.41
CA GLU A 377 15.20 -25.79 64.88
C GLU A 377 15.15 -27.19 64.22
N PRO A 378 14.11 -28.01 64.46
CA PRO A 378 14.04 -29.37 63.93
C PRO A 378 13.86 -29.36 62.41
N ALA A 379 14.51 -30.32 61.74
CA ALA A 379 14.40 -30.54 60.30
C ALA A 379 12.93 -30.67 59.85
N PRO A 380 12.56 -30.10 58.69
CA PRO A 380 11.20 -30.22 58.16
C PRO A 380 10.85 -31.68 57.85
N PRO A 381 9.59 -32.10 58.05
CA PRO A 381 9.15 -33.46 57.79
C PRO A 381 9.30 -33.80 56.30
N GLN A 382 9.81 -35.01 56.03
CA GLN A 382 9.90 -35.53 54.67
C GLN A 382 8.51 -35.55 54.01
N PRO A 383 8.38 -35.13 52.74
CA PRO A 383 7.13 -35.22 52.01
C PRO A 383 6.73 -36.69 51.83
N SER A 384 5.49 -37.00 52.23
CA SER A 384 4.84 -38.29 51.95
C SER A 384 4.91 -38.64 50.46
N PRO A 385 5.07 -39.94 50.12
CA PRO A 385 5.12 -40.39 48.74
C PRO A 385 3.81 -40.05 48.03
N ALA A 386 3.94 -39.39 46.88
CA ALA A 386 2.82 -39.03 46.03
C ALA A 386 1.97 -40.27 45.67
N PRO A 387 0.63 -40.14 45.60
CA PRO A 387 -0.22 -41.22 45.12
C PRO A 387 0.21 -41.61 43.70
N ARG A 388 0.34 -42.92 43.46
CA ARG A 388 0.62 -43.47 42.13
C ARG A 388 -0.41 -42.88 41.16
N GLN A 389 0.08 -42.14 40.17
CA GLN A 389 -0.72 -41.80 39.01
C GLN A 389 -1.12 -43.11 38.35
N GLU A 390 -2.41 -43.44 38.38
CA GLU A 390 -2.98 -44.45 37.50
C GLU A 390 -2.73 -43.97 36.07
N GLU A 391 -1.86 -44.70 35.36
CA GLU A 391 -1.59 -44.49 33.94
C GLU A 391 -2.92 -44.49 33.19
N SER A 392 -3.29 -43.33 32.65
CA SER A 392 -4.40 -43.23 31.71
C SER A 392 -4.04 -44.09 30.48
N PRO A 393 -4.97 -44.93 29.99
CA PRO A 393 -4.70 -45.80 28.86
C PRO A 393 -4.25 -44.98 27.64
N PRO A 394 -3.32 -45.51 26.82
CA PRO A 394 -2.76 -44.78 25.72
C PRO A 394 -3.86 -44.34 24.76
N LEU A 395 -3.87 -43.03 24.46
CA LEU A 395 -4.77 -42.43 23.50
C LEU A 395 -4.44 -42.99 22.11
N VAL A 396 -5.27 -43.91 21.63
CA VAL A 396 -5.13 -44.51 20.29
C VAL A 396 -5.36 -43.42 19.25
N ASP A 397 -4.34 -43.14 18.43
CA ASP A 397 -4.45 -42.21 17.31
C ASP A 397 -5.29 -42.87 16.19
N PRO A 398 -6.48 -42.34 15.85
CA PRO A 398 -7.33 -42.92 14.82
C PRO A 398 -6.76 -42.83 13.39
N ARG A 399 -5.57 -42.24 13.22
CA ARG A 399 -4.89 -42.09 11.92
C ARG A 399 -3.68 -43.00 11.74
N ASP A 400 -3.33 -43.81 12.73
CA ASP A 400 -2.26 -44.79 12.62
C ASP A 400 -2.78 -46.04 11.87
N PRO A 401 -2.32 -46.31 10.63
CA PRO A 401 -2.79 -47.44 9.83
C PRO A 401 -2.35 -48.81 10.39
N ASP A 402 -1.38 -48.84 11.31
CA ASP A 402 -0.79 -50.08 11.82
C ASP A 402 -1.58 -50.69 13.00
N ASN A 403 -2.60 -50.00 13.52
CA ASN A 403 -3.45 -50.48 14.63
C ASN A 403 -4.80 -51.11 14.19
N ARG A 404 -4.92 -51.53 12.92
CA ARG A 404 -6.10 -52.26 12.41
C ARG A 404 -5.77 -53.73 12.12
N LEU A 405 -5.63 -54.54 13.16
CA LEU A 405 -5.70 -56.00 13.10
C LEU A 405 -6.47 -56.55 14.29
#